data_AF-A0A9P6LBY6-F1
#
_entry.id   AF-A0A9P6LBY6-F1
#
_cell.length_a   1.000
_cell.length_b   1.000
_cell.length_c   1.000
_cell.angle_alpha   90.00
_cell.angle_beta   90.00
_cell.angle_gamma   90.00
#
_symmetry.space_group_name_H-M   'P 1'
#
loop_
_entity.id
_entity.type
_entity.pdbx_description
1 polymer ?
#
loop_
_entity_poly.entity_id
_entity_poly.type
_entity_poly.pdbx_seq_one_letter_code
_entity_poly.pdbx_strand_id
1 'polypeptide(L)'
;MNSLVQRFDTNSASSEIKRAKAIIEEDGDNVSELMWGSYGGFGNLATGNPKFNMPAVPDPSAFLRLHTDDHVDPSCRIKIQHGTTTLAFRFKGGVIVAVDSRATAGSYIASGTVKKVIEINPYLLGTMAGGAADCQYWETYLGIQCRLHELRNKERISVAAASKYLSNLVYGYKGMGLSMGTMICGWDKTGPQVYYVDSDGTRLKGDLFSVGSGSTFAYGVLDQGYHWDISDEDAQELGRRSIYAAGHRDAFSGNTINLYHIKEDGWTFIANYDVSKMHYDGPGDVPGAPGHGYGYDIRTAGKSSADPPSP
;
A
#
# COMPACT_ATOMS: atom_id res chain seq x y z
N MET A 1 27.11 -1.51 -52.79
CA MET A 1 25.66 -1.25 -52.73
C MET A 1 25.24 -1.37 -51.26
N ASN A 2 24.97 -0.37 -50.43
CA ASN A 2 24.69 1.07 -50.58
C ASN A 2 25.27 1.81 -49.34
N SER A 3 26.41 2.49 -49.45
CA SER A 3 27.03 3.20 -48.32
C SER A 3 26.49 4.62 -48.09
N LEU A 4 25.66 5.11 -49.01
CA LEU A 4 25.11 6.48 -48.97
C LEU A 4 23.84 6.58 -48.12
N VAL A 5 23.07 5.49 -47.99
CA VAL A 5 21.84 5.44 -47.19
C VAL A 5 22.15 5.41 -45.68
N GLN A 6 23.22 4.73 -45.27
CA GLN A 6 23.64 4.63 -43.87
C GLN A 6 24.11 5.97 -43.25
N ARG A 7 24.46 6.98 -44.07
CA ARG A 7 24.88 8.30 -43.59
C ARG A 7 23.72 9.24 -43.25
N PHE A 8 22.50 8.95 -43.73
CA PHE A 8 21.31 9.77 -43.49
C PHE A 8 20.19 9.03 -42.76
N ASP A 9 20.46 7.80 -42.31
CA ASP A 9 19.51 7.02 -41.52
C ASP A 9 19.53 7.48 -40.06
N THR A 10 18.50 8.25 -39.68
CA THR A 10 18.38 8.87 -38.36
C THR A 10 17.94 7.89 -37.26
N ASN A 11 17.56 6.65 -37.63
CA ASN A 11 17.00 5.64 -36.72
C ASN A 11 17.87 4.37 -36.57
N SER A 12 19.17 4.45 -36.85
CA SER A 12 20.07 3.30 -36.64
C SER A 12 20.52 3.19 -35.18
N ALA A 13 20.64 1.97 -34.64
CA ALA A 13 21.10 1.74 -33.26
C ALA A 13 22.47 2.39 -32.95
N SER A 14 23.31 2.58 -33.97
CA SER A 14 24.60 3.26 -33.87
C SER A 14 24.49 4.79 -33.73
N SER A 15 23.43 5.44 -34.25
CA SER A 15 23.19 6.87 -34.02
C SER A 15 22.65 7.13 -32.60
N GLU A 16 21.84 6.20 -32.07
CA GLU A 16 21.34 6.26 -30.68
C GLU A 16 22.47 6.11 -29.65
N ILE A 17 23.41 5.18 -29.86
CA ILE A 17 24.58 4.99 -28.98
C ILE A 17 25.48 6.23 -28.96
N LYS A 18 25.65 6.91 -30.11
CA LYS A 18 26.42 8.17 -30.17
C LYS A 18 25.74 9.30 -29.40
N ARG A 19 24.41 9.42 -29.47
CA ARG A 19 23.64 10.39 -28.68
C ARG A 19 23.73 10.10 -27.18
N ALA A 20 23.59 8.84 -26.78
CA ALA A 20 23.66 8.44 -25.38
C ALA A 20 25.04 8.77 -24.76
N LYS A 21 26.13 8.57 -25.50
CA LYS A 21 27.48 8.93 -25.04
C LYS A 21 27.68 10.45 -24.89
N ALA A 22 27.13 11.25 -25.78
CA ALA A 22 27.24 12.72 -25.70
C ALA A 22 26.51 13.30 -24.48
N ILE A 23 25.36 12.72 -24.11
CA ILE A 23 24.59 13.16 -22.93
C ILE A 23 25.32 12.80 -21.62
N ILE A 24 25.98 11.64 -21.58
CA ILE A 24 26.70 11.18 -20.39
C ILE A 24 27.98 12.03 -20.14
N GLU A 25 28.60 12.56 -21.20
CA GLU A 25 29.79 13.42 -21.07
C GLU A 25 29.47 14.85 -20.59
N GLU A 26 28.23 15.34 -20.74
CA GLU A 26 27.86 16.71 -20.33
C GLU A 26 27.42 16.84 -18.85
N ASP A 27 26.95 15.76 -18.21
CA ASP A 27 26.36 15.80 -16.85
C ASP A 27 27.31 15.38 -15.71
N GLY A 28 28.62 15.24 -15.98
CA GLY A 28 29.59 14.61 -15.08
C GLY A 28 29.90 15.32 -13.76
N ASP A 29 29.62 16.61 -13.61
CA ASP A 29 30.32 17.43 -12.59
C ASP A 29 29.44 18.17 -11.56
N ASN A 30 28.14 17.85 -11.38
CA ASN A 30 27.32 18.52 -10.35
C ASN A 30 26.31 17.61 -9.62
N VAL A 31 26.80 16.66 -8.83
CA VAL A 31 25.95 15.94 -7.87
C VAL A 31 26.12 16.57 -6.49
N SER A 32 25.31 17.57 -6.18
CA SER A 32 25.27 18.17 -4.83
C SER A 32 24.26 17.45 -3.92
N GLU A 33 24.61 17.41 -2.64
CA GLU A 33 23.97 16.74 -1.50
C GLU A 33 22.55 17.27 -1.13
N LEU A 34 21.88 17.95 -2.06
CA LEU A 34 20.53 18.55 -1.94
C LEU A 34 19.42 17.67 -2.53
N MET A 35 19.74 16.47 -3.04
CA MET A 35 18.81 15.58 -3.76
C MET A 35 17.89 14.72 -2.88
N TRP A 36 18.03 14.73 -1.55
CA TRP A 36 17.24 13.83 -0.68
C TRP A 36 16.10 14.51 0.08
N GLY A 37 15.86 15.80 -0.13
CA GLY A 37 14.96 16.52 0.77
C GLY A 37 14.26 17.71 0.14
N SER A 38 12.99 17.49 -0.19
CA SER A 38 11.92 18.49 -0.18
C SER A 38 11.77 19.42 -1.41
N TYR A 39 10.50 19.58 -1.76
CA TYR A 39 9.90 20.55 -2.69
C TYR A 39 10.17 20.38 -4.19
N GLY A 40 9.16 19.80 -4.87
CA GLY A 40 8.99 19.88 -6.32
C GLY A 40 9.19 18.53 -7.00
N GLY A 41 8.12 17.74 -7.07
CA GLY A 41 8.05 16.48 -7.84
C GLY A 41 8.11 16.70 -9.35
N PHE A 42 9.15 17.37 -9.83
CA PHE A 42 9.49 17.60 -11.22
C PHE A 42 11.01 17.50 -11.38
N GLY A 43 11.55 16.31 -11.13
CA GLY A 43 12.92 15.95 -11.49
C GLY A 43 12.86 14.84 -12.52
N ASN A 44 13.21 15.15 -13.77
CA ASN A 44 13.23 14.29 -14.95
C ASN A 44 11.87 13.82 -15.50
N LEU A 45 11.21 14.72 -16.24
CA LEU A 45 10.51 14.35 -17.47
C LEU A 45 11.53 13.82 -18.49
N ALA A 46 12.13 12.65 -18.21
CA ALA A 46 12.77 11.87 -19.25
C ALA A 46 11.66 11.50 -20.25
N THR A 47 11.79 11.97 -21.48
CA THR A 47 10.88 11.63 -22.57
C THR A 47 10.98 10.14 -22.86
N GLY A 48 10.11 9.36 -22.21
CA GLY A 48 9.99 7.92 -22.38
C GLY A 48 9.26 7.31 -21.20
N ASN A 49 8.40 6.31 -21.45
CA ASN A 49 7.87 5.48 -20.37
C ASN A 49 9.06 4.96 -19.55
N PRO A 50 9.01 4.96 -18.21
CA PRO A 50 10.01 4.29 -17.39
C PRO A 50 10.19 2.86 -17.90
N LYS A 51 11.40 2.53 -18.37
CA LYS A 51 11.76 1.18 -18.83
C LYS A 51 12.53 0.51 -17.73
N PHE A 52 12.03 -0.62 -17.23
CA PHE A 52 12.80 -1.49 -16.37
C PHE A 52 13.88 -2.18 -17.20
N ASN A 53 15.12 -2.24 -16.67
CA ASN A 53 16.16 -3.07 -17.25
C ASN A 53 15.75 -4.54 -17.04
N MET A 54 15.26 -5.17 -18.11
CA MET A 54 14.88 -6.57 -18.07
C MET A 54 16.13 -7.45 -18.17
N PRO A 55 16.20 -8.59 -17.44
CA PRO A 55 17.27 -9.54 -17.59
C PRO A 55 17.39 -9.99 -19.05
N ALA A 56 18.63 -10.14 -19.54
CA ALA A 56 18.91 -10.59 -20.91
C ALA A 56 18.68 -12.12 -21.05
N VAL A 57 17.45 -12.56 -20.78
CA VAL A 57 17.00 -13.95 -20.85
C VAL A 57 15.85 -14.06 -21.86
N PRO A 58 15.64 -15.23 -22.50
CA PRO A 58 14.61 -15.40 -23.53
C PRO A 58 13.18 -15.11 -23.02
N ASP A 59 12.89 -15.49 -21.78
CA ASP A 59 11.62 -15.20 -21.10
C ASP A 59 11.90 -14.74 -19.66
N PRO A 60 11.86 -13.42 -19.41
CA PRO A 60 12.06 -12.87 -18.07
C PRO A 60 11.04 -13.33 -17.03
N SER A 61 9.80 -13.62 -17.46
CA SER A 61 8.73 -14.06 -16.54
C SER A 61 8.97 -15.48 -16.07
N ALA A 62 9.34 -16.38 -16.99
CA ALA A 62 9.75 -17.74 -16.64
C ALA A 62 11.00 -17.73 -15.74
N PHE A 63 11.98 -16.88 -16.05
CA PHE A 63 13.17 -16.72 -15.21
C PHE A 63 12.81 -16.28 -13.78
N LEU A 64 11.94 -15.27 -13.62
CA LEU A 64 11.51 -14.81 -12.32
C LEU A 64 10.80 -15.91 -11.54
N ARG A 65 9.86 -16.64 -12.17
CA ARG A 65 9.12 -17.73 -11.53
C ARG A 65 10.03 -18.81 -10.94
N LEU A 66 11.12 -19.18 -11.63
CA LEU A 66 12.10 -20.12 -11.12
C LEU A 66 12.75 -19.68 -9.78
N HIS A 67 12.70 -18.39 -9.47
CA HIS A 67 13.31 -17.82 -8.26
C HIS A 67 12.30 -17.37 -7.21
N THR A 68 11.02 -17.23 -7.56
CA THR A 68 9.97 -16.67 -6.70
C THR A 68 8.80 -17.60 -6.39
N ASP A 69 8.61 -18.69 -7.16
CA ASP A 69 7.48 -19.61 -6.97
C ASP A 69 7.77 -20.59 -5.83
N ASP A 70 7.43 -20.18 -4.61
CA ASP A 70 7.61 -20.97 -3.39
C ASP A 70 6.59 -22.11 -3.24
N HIS A 71 5.49 -22.09 -4.03
CA HIS A 71 4.53 -23.18 -4.10
C HIS A 71 5.06 -24.38 -4.88
N VAL A 72 5.76 -24.13 -6.00
CA VAL A 72 6.35 -25.19 -6.84
C VAL A 72 7.74 -25.58 -6.36
N ASP A 73 8.56 -24.62 -5.93
CA ASP A 73 9.91 -24.87 -5.42
C ASP A 73 10.11 -24.25 -4.03
N PRO A 74 10.00 -25.04 -2.95
CA PRO A 74 10.25 -24.58 -1.59
C PRO A 74 11.67 -24.05 -1.34
N SER A 75 12.62 -24.36 -2.24
CA SER A 75 14.02 -23.93 -2.22
C SER A 75 14.28 -22.65 -3.03
N CYS A 76 13.23 -22.03 -3.56
CA CYS A 76 13.34 -20.75 -4.28
C CYS A 76 14.07 -19.69 -3.42
N ARG A 77 14.90 -18.87 -4.07
CA ARG A 77 15.76 -17.91 -3.37
C ARG A 77 14.98 -16.72 -2.82
N ILE A 78 13.87 -16.37 -3.45
CA ILE A 78 13.06 -15.20 -3.12
C ILE A 78 11.69 -15.69 -2.66
N LYS A 79 11.41 -15.56 -1.36
CA LYS A 79 10.08 -15.86 -0.80
C LYS A 79 9.27 -14.58 -0.73
N ILE A 80 8.15 -14.54 -1.43
CA ILE A 80 7.25 -13.38 -1.38
C ILE A 80 6.45 -13.47 -0.08
N GLN A 81 6.98 -12.88 0.99
CA GLN A 81 6.30 -12.83 2.28
C GLN A 81 5.35 -11.64 2.32
N HIS A 82 4.10 -11.89 2.67
CA HIS A 82 3.08 -10.86 2.83
C HIS A 82 3.02 -10.36 4.29
N GLY A 83 4.10 -9.78 4.79
CA GLY A 83 4.12 -9.24 6.15
C GLY A 83 3.48 -7.87 6.22
N THR A 84 2.22 -7.75 6.72
CA THR A 84 1.46 -6.47 6.90
C THR A 84 0.06 -6.76 7.44
N THR A 85 -0.56 -5.79 8.11
CA THR A 85 -2.03 -5.72 8.24
C THR A 85 -2.55 -4.35 7.78
N THR A 86 -3.44 -4.37 6.81
CA THR A 86 -4.26 -3.21 6.44
C THR A 86 -5.73 -3.55 6.59
N LEU A 87 -6.55 -2.55 6.90
CA LEU A 87 -8.00 -2.67 6.88
C LEU A 87 -8.64 -1.38 6.42
N ALA A 88 -9.81 -1.50 5.82
CA ALA A 88 -10.68 -0.38 5.51
C ALA A 88 -12.14 -0.80 5.63
N PHE A 89 -12.99 0.08 6.15
CA PHE A 89 -14.44 -0.16 6.19
C PHE A 89 -15.22 1.15 6.02
N ARG A 90 -16.35 1.05 5.33
CA ARG A 90 -17.27 2.17 5.15
C ARG A 90 -18.34 2.14 6.24
N PHE A 91 -18.79 3.32 6.64
CA PHE A 91 -19.89 3.51 7.58
C PHE A 91 -20.60 4.82 7.26
N LYS A 92 -21.65 5.18 8.00
CA LYS A 92 -22.41 6.41 7.79
C LYS A 92 -21.52 7.67 7.74
N GLY A 93 -20.49 7.73 8.57
CA GLY A 93 -19.54 8.85 8.65
C GLY A 93 -18.41 8.83 7.61
N GLY A 94 -18.38 7.84 6.71
CA GLY A 94 -17.42 7.76 5.60
C GLY A 94 -16.64 6.47 5.55
N VAL A 95 -15.31 6.55 5.45
CA VAL A 95 -14.44 5.37 5.42
C VAL A 95 -13.31 5.54 6.43
N ILE A 96 -13.10 4.53 7.27
CA ILE A 96 -11.90 4.40 8.09
C ILE A 96 -10.89 3.54 7.33
N VAL A 97 -9.64 4.00 7.28
CA VAL A 97 -8.50 3.22 6.79
C VAL A 97 -7.48 3.15 7.92
N ALA A 98 -7.10 1.94 8.31
CA ALA A 98 -6.11 1.72 9.35
C ALA A 98 -5.06 0.70 8.88
N VAL A 99 -3.79 0.99 9.13
CA VAL A 99 -2.67 0.13 8.72
C VAL A 99 -1.60 0.07 9.80
N ASP A 100 -0.89 -1.05 9.88
CA ASP A 100 0.36 -1.13 10.64
C ASP A 100 1.55 -0.50 9.87
N SER A 101 2.73 -0.42 10.48
CA SER A 101 3.90 0.24 9.88
C SER A 101 5.15 -0.63 9.77
N ARG A 102 5.08 -1.92 10.14
CA ARG A 102 6.22 -2.84 10.11
C ARG A 102 6.51 -3.34 8.69
N ALA A 103 7.76 -3.30 8.25
CA ALA A 103 8.21 -3.95 7.04
C ALA A 103 9.36 -4.92 7.36
N THR A 104 9.25 -6.14 6.84
CA THR A 104 10.19 -7.23 7.12
C THR A 104 10.88 -7.72 5.85
N ALA A 105 12.12 -8.14 5.99
CA ALA A 105 12.89 -8.86 4.98
C ALA A 105 13.19 -10.26 5.52
N GLY A 106 12.24 -11.18 5.30
CA GLY A 106 12.23 -12.46 6.02
C GLY A 106 11.86 -12.25 7.49
N SER A 107 12.63 -12.86 8.40
CA SER A 107 12.46 -12.66 9.85
C SER A 107 13.06 -11.35 10.37
N TYR A 108 13.86 -10.65 9.58
CA TYR A 108 14.47 -9.38 9.98
C TYR A 108 13.49 -8.22 9.76
N ILE A 109 13.26 -7.41 10.80
CA ILE A 109 12.47 -6.19 10.67
C ILE A 109 13.34 -5.12 10.01
N ALA A 110 13.06 -4.82 8.75
CA ALA A 110 13.79 -3.81 7.98
C ALA A 110 13.44 -2.38 8.41
N SER A 111 12.17 -2.12 8.71
CA SER A 111 11.71 -0.83 9.21
C SER A 111 10.44 -0.96 10.05
N GLY A 112 10.30 -0.10 11.06
CA GLY A 112 9.09 0.01 11.88
C GLY A 112 8.20 1.20 11.52
N THR A 113 8.55 1.98 10.50
CA THR A 113 7.92 3.30 10.22
C THR A 113 7.47 3.45 8.77
N VAL A 114 7.16 2.34 8.08
CA VAL A 114 6.71 2.40 6.69
C VAL A 114 5.29 2.97 6.61
N LYS A 115 5.08 3.92 5.70
CA LYS A 115 3.76 4.46 5.39
C LYS A 115 3.05 3.54 4.41
N LYS A 116 2.14 2.72 4.93
CA LYS A 116 1.37 1.75 4.12
C LYS A 116 0.02 2.29 3.61
N VAL A 117 -0.25 3.57 3.83
CA VAL A 117 -1.31 4.30 3.13
C VAL A 117 -0.63 5.19 2.11
N ILE A 118 -1.04 5.06 0.86
CA ILE A 118 -0.58 5.90 -0.24
C ILE A 118 -1.66 6.94 -0.51
N GLU A 119 -1.26 8.20 -0.38
CA GLU A 119 -2.10 9.37 -0.62
C GLU A 119 -2.17 9.62 -2.13
N ILE A 120 -3.00 8.85 -2.84
CA ILE A 120 -3.14 8.90 -4.31
C ILE A 120 -3.48 10.32 -4.78
N ASN A 121 -4.42 10.96 -4.10
CA ASN A 121 -4.77 12.37 -4.23
C ASN A 121 -5.54 12.82 -2.96
N PRO A 122 -5.96 14.10 -2.81
CA PRO A 122 -6.65 14.57 -1.60
C PRO A 122 -8.01 13.90 -1.26
N TYR A 123 -8.55 13.03 -2.13
CA TYR A 123 -9.87 12.40 -1.97
C TYR A 123 -9.87 10.87 -2.20
N LEU A 124 -8.71 10.28 -2.54
CA LEU A 124 -8.49 8.85 -2.72
C LEU A 124 -7.28 8.40 -1.91
N LEU A 125 -7.46 7.33 -1.15
CA LEU A 125 -6.40 6.60 -0.48
C LEU A 125 -6.26 5.21 -1.08
N GLY A 126 -5.02 4.73 -1.17
CA GLY A 126 -4.68 3.34 -1.45
C GLY A 126 -3.93 2.72 -0.29
N THR A 127 -3.99 1.39 -0.16
CA THR A 127 -3.30 0.68 0.93
C THR A 127 -2.27 -0.30 0.38
N MET A 128 -1.09 -0.31 0.96
CA MET A 128 0.01 -1.18 0.57
C MET A 128 -0.02 -2.50 1.35
N ALA A 129 -0.33 -3.60 0.67
CA ALA A 129 -0.05 -4.96 1.14
C ALA A 129 0.48 -5.83 -0.01
N GLY A 130 1.47 -6.67 0.27
CA GLY A 130 2.25 -7.38 -0.76
C GLY A 130 3.61 -6.73 -0.99
N GLY A 131 4.05 -6.69 -2.24
CA GLY A 131 5.28 -6.03 -2.65
C GLY A 131 5.20 -4.51 -2.43
N ALA A 132 6.03 -4.00 -1.51
CA ALA A 132 6.04 -2.56 -1.19
C ALA A 132 6.30 -1.69 -2.43
N ALA A 133 7.27 -2.10 -3.26
CA ALA A 133 7.59 -1.40 -4.50
C ALA A 133 6.44 -1.45 -5.52
N ASP A 134 5.79 -2.60 -5.67
CA ASP A 134 4.68 -2.79 -6.61
C ASP A 134 3.51 -1.87 -6.26
N CYS A 135 3.08 -1.87 -4.99
CA CYS A 135 1.99 -1.02 -4.52
C CYS A 135 2.37 0.46 -4.69
N GLN A 136 3.56 0.86 -4.22
CA GLN A 136 4.00 2.25 -4.28
C GLN A 136 4.04 2.77 -5.72
N TYR A 137 4.61 2.00 -6.63
CA TYR A 137 4.74 2.39 -8.03
C TYR A 137 3.37 2.49 -8.71
N TRP A 138 2.55 1.43 -8.62
CA TRP A 138 1.29 1.37 -9.36
C TRP A 138 0.21 2.31 -8.81
N GLU A 139 0.17 2.54 -7.50
CA GLU A 139 -0.77 3.51 -6.91
C GLU A 139 -0.34 4.96 -7.16
N THR A 140 0.96 5.25 -7.17
CA THR A 140 1.46 6.57 -7.60
C THR A 140 1.12 6.82 -9.08
N TYR A 141 1.30 5.80 -9.93
CA TYR A 141 0.91 5.87 -11.34
C TYR A 141 -0.60 6.07 -11.51
N LEU A 142 -1.42 5.39 -10.69
CA LEU A 142 -2.86 5.62 -10.64
C LEU A 142 -3.19 7.09 -10.31
N GLY A 143 -2.47 7.73 -9.38
CA GLY A 143 -2.61 9.15 -9.06
C GLY A 143 -2.42 10.06 -10.28
N ILE A 144 -1.40 9.78 -11.10
CA ILE A 144 -1.15 10.50 -12.37
C ILE A 144 -2.36 10.35 -13.31
N GLN A 145 -2.89 9.14 -13.45
CA GLN A 145 -4.01 8.86 -14.34
C GLN A 145 -5.31 9.49 -13.84
N CYS A 146 -5.54 9.50 -12.52
CA CYS A 146 -6.64 10.23 -11.89
C CYS A 146 -6.54 11.73 -12.17
N ARG A 147 -5.34 12.31 -12.07
CA ARG A 147 -5.13 13.73 -12.38
C ARG A 147 -5.34 14.06 -13.86
N LEU A 148 -4.88 13.20 -14.76
CA LEU A 148 -5.13 13.36 -16.20
C LEU A 148 -6.62 13.26 -16.55
N HIS A 149 -7.35 12.35 -15.90
CA HIS A 149 -8.81 12.26 -16.02
C HIS A 149 -9.48 13.57 -15.59
N GLU A 150 -9.08 14.12 -14.44
CA GLU A 150 -9.63 15.36 -13.91
C GLU A 150 -9.39 16.54 -14.85
N LEU A 151 -8.18 16.69 -15.40
CA LEU A 151 -7.86 17.77 -16.33
C LEU A 151 -8.63 17.67 -17.66
N ARG A 152 -8.87 16.45 -18.16
CA ARG A 152 -9.60 16.22 -19.41
C ARG A 152 -11.10 16.47 -19.26
N ASN A 153 -11.68 16.00 -18.16
CA ASN A 153 -13.14 16.01 -17.96
C ASN A 153 -13.61 17.19 -17.11
N LYS A 154 -12.70 17.94 -16.48
CA LYS A 154 -12.99 18.98 -15.48
C LYS A 154 -13.82 18.45 -14.31
N GLU A 155 -13.69 17.17 -14.02
CA GLU A 155 -14.43 16.46 -12.99
C GLU A 155 -13.53 15.40 -12.34
N ARG A 156 -13.63 15.25 -11.02
CA ARG A 156 -12.91 14.21 -10.27
C ARG A 156 -13.33 12.82 -10.74
N ILE A 157 -12.36 11.91 -10.80
CA ILE A 157 -12.62 10.50 -11.10
C ILE A 157 -13.43 9.84 -9.97
N SER A 158 -14.33 8.92 -10.31
CA SER A 158 -15.04 8.11 -9.31
C SER A 158 -14.13 7.03 -8.71
N VAL A 159 -14.42 6.59 -7.48
CA VAL A 159 -13.67 5.51 -6.81
C VAL A 159 -13.80 4.21 -7.62
N ALA A 160 -14.97 4.00 -8.21
CA ALA A 160 -15.25 2.88 -9.10
C ALA A 160 -14.38 2.90 -10.36
N ALA A 161 -14.18 4.06 -10.99
CA ALA A 161 -13.35 4.20 -12.18
C ALA A 161 -11.85 4.06 -11.85
N ALA A 162 -11.38 4.68 -10.76
CA ALA A 162 -10.00 4.56 -10.32
C ALA A 162 -9.61 3.10 -10.01
N SER A 163 -10.43 2.38 -9.23
CA SER A 163 -10.22 0.96 -8.95
C SER A 163 -10.26 0.09 -10.21
N LYS A 164 -11.15 0.40 -11.16
CA LYS A 164 -11.24 -0.37 -12.41
C LYS A 164 -10.01 -0.15 -13.29
N TYR A 165 -9.51 1.08 -13.36
CA TYR A 165 -8.29 1.41 -14.07
C TYR A 165 -7.11 0.60 -13.53
N LEU A 166 -6.91 0.61 -12.20
CA LEU A 166 -5.84 -0.15 -11.57
C LEU A 166 -5.97 -1.66 -11.83
N SER A 167 -7.17 -2.22 -11.69
CA SER A 167 -7.38 -3.66 -11.94
C SER A 167 -7.03 -4.07 -13.38
N ASN A 168 -7.37 -3.24 -14.37
CA ASN A 168 -7.06 -3.52 -15.77
C ASN A 168 -5.55 -3.40 -16.03
N LEU A 169 -4.90 -2.42 -15.39
CA LEU A 169 -3.46 -2.20 -15.49
C LEU A 169 -2.68 -3.40 -14.97
N VAL A 170 -2.98 -3.85 -13.75
CA VAL A 170 -2.25 -4.98 -13.14
C VAL A 170 -2.58 -6.31 -13.80
N TYR A 171 -3.81 -6.49 -14.33
CA TYR A 171 -4.15 -7.67 -15.12
C TYR A 171 -3.27 -7.82 -16.38
N GLY A 172 -2.81 -6.70 -16.97
CA GLY A 172 -1.84 -6.72 -18.08
C GLY A 172 -0.49 -7.34 -17.71
N TYR A 173 -0.17 -7.40 -16.42
CA TYR A 173 1.05 -8.00 -15.87
C TYR A 173 0.78 -9.32 -15.14
N LYS A 174 -0.41 -9.91 -15.33
CA LYS A 174 -0.80 -11.16 -14.66
C LYS A 174 0.23 -12.27 -14.95
N GLY A 175 0.69 -12.92 -13.89
CA GLY A 175 1.66 -14.00 -13.97
C GLY A 175 3.11 -13.55 -14.18
N MET A 176 3.40 -12.25 -14.16
CA MET A 176 4.77 -11.69 -14.23
C MET A 176 5.39 -11.45 -12.84
N GLY A 177 4.81 -11.99 -11.77
CA GLY A 177 5.36 -11.95 -10.41
C GLY A 177 5.06 -10.67 -9.62
N LEU A 178 4.07 -9.87 -10.03
CA LEU A 178 3.57 -8.78 -9.18
C LEU A 178 2.93 -9.34 -7.91
N SER A 179 3.19 -8.66 -6.78
CA SER A 179 2.52 -8.94 -5.52
C SER A 179 1.85 -7.67 -5.02
N MET A 180 0.53 -7.61 -5.12
CA MET A 180 -0.24 -6.44 -4.69
C MET A 180 -1.61 -6.88 -4.20
N GLY A 181 -2.01 -6.39 -3.03
CA GLY A 181 -3.37 -6.44 -2.52
C GLY A 181 -3.69 -5.09 -1.91
N THR A 182 -4.39 -4.25 -2.65
CA THR A 182 -4.67 -2.86 -2.25
C THR A 182 -6.16 -2.60 -2.11
N MET A 183 -6.51 -1.69 -1.21
CA MET A 183 -7.86 -1.17 -1.05
C MET A 183 -7.87 0.28 -1.55
N ILE A 184 -8.64 0.54 -2.61
CA ILE A 184 -8.90 1.88 -3.11
C ILE A 184 -10.12 2.42 -2.38
N CYS A 185 -9.87 3.43 -1.54
CA CYS A 185 -10.84 4.02 -0.64
C CYS A 185 -11.10 5.48 -1.03
N GLY A 186 -12.35 5.91 -1.03
CA GLY A 186 -12.70 7.29 -1.34
C GLY A 186 -14.17 7.61 -1.12
N TRP A 187 -14.50 8.88 -1.35
CA TRP A 187 -15.87 9.36 -1.39
C TRP A 187 -16.14 9.99 -2.75
N ASP A 188 -17.19 9.55 -3.45
CA ASP A 188 -17.62 10.15 -4.71
C ASP A 188 -19.12 10.48 -4.71
N LYS A 189 -19.67 10.82 -5.87
CA LYS A 189 -21.09 11.17 -6.05
C LYS A 189 -22.06 10.07 -5.58
N THR A 190 -21.60 8.84 -5.41
CA THR A 190 -22.40 7.70 -4.93
C THR A 190 -22.16 7.37 -3.45
N GLY A 191 -21.41 8.21 -2.75
CA GLY A 191 -21.09 8.06 -1.32
C GLY A 191 -19.72 7.42 -1.06
N PRO A 192 -19.48 6.96 0.19
CA PRO A 192 -18.24 6.31 0.57
C PRO A 192 -18.13 4.91 -0.06
N GLN A 193 -16.97 4.62 -0.66
CA GLN A 193 -16.72 3.36 -1.34
C GLN A 193 -15.34 2.79 -0.99
N VAL A 194 -15.30 1.46 -0.89
CA VAL A 194 -14.07 0.68 -0.72
C VAL A 194 -14.03 -0.39 -1.80
N TYR A 195 -12.91 -0.47 -2.51
CA TYR A 195 -12.66 -1.49 -3.52
C TYR A 195 -11.37 -2.23 -3.21
N TYR A 196 -11.44 -3.55 -3.09
CA TYR A 196 -10.27 -4.41 -3.09
C TYR A 196 -9.80 -4.68 -4.52
N VAL A 197 -8.50 -4.55 -4.78
CA VAL A 197 -7.84 -4.85 -6.06
C VAL A 197 -6.57 -5.66 -5.78
N ASP A 198 -6.35 -6.75 -6.51
CA ASP A 198 -5.13 -7.57 -6.40
C ASP A 198 -4.36 -7.74 -7.71
N SER A 199 -3.17 -8.32 -7.61
CA SER A 199 -2.26 -8.62 -8.72
C SER A 199 -2.79 -9.63 -9.73
N ASP A 200 -3.85 -10.39 -9.39
CA ASP A 200 -4.52 -11.31 -10.33
C ASP A 200 -5.57 -10.61 -11.20
N GLY A 201 -5.80 -9.31 -10.95
CA GLY A 201 -6.82 -8.49 -11.58
C GLY A 201 -8.19 -8.60 -10.93
N THR A 202 -8.29 -9.24 -9.75
CA THR A 202 -9.52 -9.26 -8.98
C THR A 202 -9.89 -7.84 -8.60
N ARG A 203 -11.19 -7.54 -8.66
CA ARG A 203 -11.73 -6.26 -8.22
C ARG A 203 -13.07 -6.47 -7.54
N LEU A 204 -13.13 -6.20 -6.24
CA LEU A 204 -14.34 -6.41 -5.44
C LEU A 204 -14.77 -5.10 -4.82
N LYS A 205 -16.05 -4.76 -4.97
CA LYS A 205 -16.70 -3.73 -4.15
C LYS A 205 -17.16 -4.39 -2.86
N GLY A 206 -16.91 -3.76 -1.72
CA GLY A 206 -17.36 -4.27 -0.44
C GLY A 206 -17.44 -3.19 0.61
N ASP A 207 -17.94 -3.58 1.77
CA ASP A 207 -18.22 -2.66 2.88
C ASP A 207 -17.07 -2.62 3.86
N LEU A 208 -16.32 -3.71 3.93
CA LEU A 208 -15.20 -3.90 4.82
C LEU A 208 -14.22 -4.89 4.19
N PHE A 209 -12.93 -4.61 4.32
CA PHE A 209 -11.86 -5.49 3.92
C PHE A 209 -10.70 -5.40 4.90
N SER A 210 -9.97 -6.50 5.04
CA SER A 210 -8.65 -6.54 5.64
C SER A 210 -7.72 -7.41 4.80
N VAL A 211 -6.49 -6.94 4.60
CA VAL A 211 -5.50 -7.52 3.69
C VAL A 211 -4.14 -7.63 4.38
N GLY A 212 -3.39 -8.68 4.06
CA GLY A 212 -2.06 -8.97 4.61
C GLY A 212 -2.06 -10.14 5.61
N SER A 213 -0.89 -10.48 6.15
CA SER A 213 -0.67 -11.61 7.07
C SER A 213 -1.55 -11.56 8.31
N GLY A 214 -1.77 -10.39 8.90
CA GLY A 214 -2.57 -10.25 10.11
C GLY A 214 -4.07 -10.00 9.86
N SER A 215 -4.53 -10.09 8.61
CA SER A 215 -5.91 -9.79 8.23
C SER A 215 -6.95 -10.59 9.00
N THR A 216 -6.72 -11.88 9.23
CA THR A 216 -7.64 -12.77 9.95
C THR A 216 -7.83 -12.35 11.41
N PHE A 217 -6.79 -11.82 12.06
CA PHE A 217 -6.89 -11.28 13.41
C PHE A 217 -7.66 -9.96 13.43
N ALA A 218 -7.48 -9.11 12.42
CA ALA A 218 -8.22 -7.86 12.29
C ALA A 218 -9.72 -8.12 12.06
N TYR A 219 -10.09 -9.03 11.16
CA TYR A 219 -11.49 -9.42 10.93
C TYR A 219 -12.20 -9.82 12.22
N GLY A 220 -11.55 -10.62 13.08
CA GLY A 220 -12.15 -11.07 14.34
C GLY A 220 -12.58 -9.94 15.29
N VAL A 221 -11.90 -8.78 15.25
CA VAL A 221 -12.27 -7.60 16.05
C VAL A 221 -13.23 -6.69 15.29
N LEU A 222 -12.99 -6.50 13.99
CA LEU A 222 -13.83 -5.69 13.10
C LEU A 222 -15.27 -6.21 13.10
N ASP A 223 -15.47 -7.50 12.82
CA ASP A 223 -16.80 -8.09 12.64
C ASP A 223 -17.64 -8.09 13.93
N GLN A 224 -16.99 -7.98 15.10
CA GLN A 224 -17.69 -7.88 16.39
C GLN A 224 -18.23 -6.47 16.67
N GLY A 225 -17.53 -5.43 16.18
CA GLY A 225 -17.87 -4.04 16.48
C GLY A 225 -18.51 -3.29 15.31
N TYR A 226 -18.46 -3.84 14.10
CA TYR A 226 -18.89 -3.14 12.90
C TYR A 226 -20.43 -3.08 12.79
N HIS A 227 -20.94 -1.88 12.57
CA HIS A 227 -22.29 -1.62 12.09
C HIS A 227 -22.34 -0.29 11.33
N TRP A 228 -23.33 -0.11 10.46
CA TRP A 228 -23.41 1.07 9.57
C TRP A 228 -23.53 2.41 10.34
N ASP A 229 -24.33 2.42 11.41
CA ASP A 229 -24.63 3.62 12.20
C ASP A 229 -23.62 3.89 13.33
N ILE A 230 -22.40 3.35 13.25
CA ILE A 230 -21.32 3.61 14.22
C ILE A 230 -20.93 5.09 14.20
N SER A 231 -20.59 5.65 15.37
CA SER A 231 -20.12 7.03 15.48
C SER A 231 -18.72 7.18 14.87
N ASP A 232 -18.32 8.40 14.54
CA ASP A 232 -16.97 8.66 14.01
C ASP A 232 -15.90 8.22 15.02
N GLU A 233 -16.14 8.48 16.31
CA GLU A 233 -15.26 8.17 17.42
C GLU A 233 -15.12 6.66 17.63
N ASP A 234 -16.25 5.93 17.64
CA ASP A 234 -16.25 4.47 17.82
C ASP A 234 -15.69 3.76 16.59
N ALA A 235 -15.87 4.31 15.38
CA ALA A 235 -15.25 3.79 14.16
C ALA A 235 -13.73 3.93 14.20
N GLN A 236 -13.23 5.07 14.65
CA GLN A 236 -11.78 5.29 14.84
C GLN A 236 -11.21 4.32 15.87
N GLU A 237 -11.92 4.11 17.00
CA GLU A 237 -11.58 3.08 18.00
C GLU A 237 -11.55 1.68 17.41
N LEU A 238 -12.60 1.30 16.69
CA LEU A 238 -12.69 -0.03 16.07
C LEU A 238 -11.53 -0.27 15.10
N GLY A 239 -11.17 0.73 14.29
CA GLY A 239 -10.05 0.65 13.35
C GLY A 239 -8.71 0.43 14.06
N ARG A 240 -8.37 1.27 15.06
CA ARG A 240 -7.09 1.15 15.78
C ARG A 240 -7.02 -0.11 16.63
N ARG A 241 -8.11 -0.52 17.27
CA ARG A 241 -8.19 -1.76 18.07
C ARG A 241 -8.02 -3.00 17.22
N SER A 242 -8.52 -2.98 15.99
CA SER A 242 -8.41 -4.11 15.04
C SER A 242 -6.98 -4.29 14.53
N ILE A 243 -6.29 -3.20 14.15
CA ILE A 243 -4.87 -3.28 13.80
C ILE A 243 -4.01 -3.64 15.02
N TYR A 244 -4.34 -3.15 16.22
CA TYR A 244 -3.65 -3.57 17.46
C TYR A 244 -3.75 -5.09 17.67
N ALA A 245 -4.94 -5.67 17.53
CA ALA A 245 -5.14 -7.09 17.73
C ALA A 245 -4.31 -7.93 16.75
N ALA A 246 -4.22 -7.49 15.49
CA ALA A 246 -3.35 -8.09 14.50
C ALA A 246 -1.86 -7.91 14.84
N GLY A 247 -1.41 -6.69 15.15
CA GLY A 247 -0.01 -6.40 15.50
C GLY A 247 0.48 -7.10 16.78
N HIS A 248 -0.44 -7.49 17.68
CA HIS A 248 -0.12 -8.27 18.87
C HIS A 248 0.05 -9.77 18.58
N ARG A 249 -0.61 -10.30 17.54
CA ARG A 249 -0.64 -11.75 17.24
C ARG A 249 0.21 -12.14 16.04
N ASP A 250 0.23 -11.34 15.00
CA ASP A 250 0.99 -11.58 13.78
C ASP A 250 2.41 -11.03 13.91
N ALA A 251 3.41 -11.89 13.72
CA ALA A 251 4.82 -11.54 13.88
C ALA A 251 5.28 -10.46 12.88
N PHE A 252 4.66 -10.41 11.72
CA PHE A 252 5.04 -9.50 10.63
C PHE A 252 4.28 -8.16 10.65
N SER A 253 3.34 -7.99 11.57
CA SER A 253 2.59 -6.75 11.76
C SER A 253 2.98 -6.05 13.06
N GLY A 254 2.96 -4.72 13.09
CA GLY A 254 3.09 -3.97 14.35
C GLY A 254 3.78 -2.62 14.22
N ASN A 255 4.54 -2.28 15.27
CA ASN A 255 5.17 -0.96 15.51
C ASN A 255 4.16 0.15 15.75
N THR A 256 3.62 0.77 14.70
CA THR A 256 2.67 1.87 14.82
C THR A 256 1.45 1.66 13.95
N ILE A 257 0.37 2.36 14.28
CA ILE A 257 -0.90 2.34 13.56
C ILE A 257 -1.14 3.72 12.96
N ASN A 258 -1.22 3.78 11.65
CA ASN A 258 -1.67 4.99 10.95
C ASN A 258 -3.18 4.89 10.71
N LEU A 259 -3.92 5.89 11.18
CA LEU A 259 -5.37 5.97 11.06
C LEU A 259 -5.75 7.17 10.18
N TYR A 260 -6.58 6.91 9.17
CA TYR A 260 -7.12 7.91 8.26
C TYR A 260 -8.65 7.83 8.25
N HIS A 261 -9.29 8.98 8.08
CA HIS A 261 -10.74 9.10 7.94
C HIS A 261 -11.07 9.84 6.65
N ILE A 262 -11.78 9.19 5.74
CA ILE A 262 -12.28 9.76 4.50
C ILE A 262 -13.72 10.25 4.69
N LYS A 263 -13.93 11.54 4.44
CA LYS A 263 -15.24 12.20 4.37
C LYS A 263 -15.50 12.71 2.95
N GLU A 264 -16.62 13.39 2.75
CA GLU A 264 -17.05 13.90 1.43
C GLU A 264 -16.07 14.94 0.84
N ASP A 265 -15.43 15.75 1.69
CA ASP A 265 -14.50 16.80 1.29
C ASP A 265 -13.07 16.29 1.02
N GLY A 266 -12.71 15.14 1.59
CA GLY A 266 -11.42 14.49 1.38
C GLY A 266 -11.06 13.57 2.53
N TRP A 267 -9.81 13.12 2.54
CA TRP A 267 -9.28 12.36 3.68
C TRP A 267 -8.56 13.24 4.68
N THR A 268 -8.57 12.82 5.93
CA THR A 268 -7.81 13.42 7.02
C THR A 268 -6.95 12.34 7.69
N PHE A 269 -5.70 12.69 7.97
CA PHE A 269 -4.85 11.86 8.82
C PHE A 269 -5.21 12.14 10.28
N ILE A 270 -5.64 11.10 11.00
CA ILE A 270 -6.09 11.23 12.38
C ILE A 270 -4.89 11.22 13.33
N ALA A 271 -4.11 10.14 13.32
CA ALA A 271 -2.93 10.01 14.16
C ALA A 271 -2.08 8.78 13.80
N ASN A 272 -0.86 8.77 14.34
CA ASN A 272 0.03 7.62 14.40
C ASN A 272 0.11 7.14 15.87
N TYR A 273 -0.30 5.90 16.13
CA TYR A 273 -0.32 5.32 17.47
C TYR A 273 0.74 4.24 17.63
N ASP A 274 1.57 4.30 18.67
CA ASP A 274 2.51 3.23 18.99
C ASP A 274 1.78 2.02 19.61
N VAL A 275 1.92 0.85 19.01
CA VAL A 275 1.22 -0.38 19.42
C VAL A 275 1.60 -0.79 20.86
N SER A 276 2.85 -0.57 21.26
CA SER A 276 3.33 -0.88 22.61
C SER A 276 2.73 0.06 23.62
N LYS A 277 2.68 1.37 23.33
CA LYS A 277 1.98 2.34 24.20
C LYS A 277 0.50 2.01 24.31
N MET A 278 -0.15 1.66 23.21
CA MET A 278 -1.55 1.24 23.26
C MET A 278 -1.78 -0.03 24.08
N HIS A 279 -0.80 -0.94 24.15
CA HIS A 279 -0.89 -2.13 24.98
C HIS A 279 -0.99 -1.77 26.47
N TYR A 280 -0.07 -0.92 26.95
CA TYR A 280 0.07 -0.61 28.37
C TYR A 280 -0.77 0.60 28.81
N ASP A 281 -0.67 1.70 28.07
CA ASP A 281 -1.23 3.01 28.43
C ASP A 281 -2.58 3.27 27.73
N GLY A 282 -2.81 2.61 26.60
CA GLY A 282 -3.96 2.85 25.74
C GLY A 282 -3.73 3.96 24.71
N PRO A 283 -4.76 4.33 23.94
CA PRO A 283 -4.62 5.33 22.88
C PRO A 283 -4.58 6.79 23.40
N GLY A 284 -4.61 7.00 24.73
CA GLY A 284 -4.64 8.31 25.37
C GLY A 284 -6.04 8.96 25.37
N ASP A 285 -6.10 10.27 25.59
CA ASP A 285 -7.33 11.08 25.58
C ASP A 285 -7.78 11.40 24.16
N VAL A 286 -8.09 10.35 23.39
CA VAL A 286 -8.64 10.47 22.04
C VAL A 286 -10.11 10.05 22.01
N PRO A 287 -10.93 10.63 21.11
CA PRO A 287 -12.33 10.28 21.02
C PRO A 287 -12.54 8.76 20.79
N GLY A 288 -13.52 8.18 21.48
CA GLY A 288 -13.84 6.75 21.44
C GLY A 288 -12.86 5.84 22.19
N ALA A 289 -11.81 6.40 22.83
CA ALA A 289 -10.87 5.60 23.61
C ALA A 289 -11.57 4.94 24.81
N PRO A 290 -11.19 3.69 25.16
CA PRO A 290 -11.73 3.03 26.35
C PRO A 290 -11.17 3.59 27.68
N GLY A 291 -10.25 4.56 27.63
CA GLY A 291 -9.61 5.16 28.81
C GLY A 291 -8.56 4.27 29.49
N HIS A 292 -8.21 3.13 28.89
CA HIS A 292 -7.24 2.17 29.41
C HIS A 292 -6.47 1.47 28.27
N GLY A 293 -5.39 0.77 28.61
CA GLY A 293 -4.64 -0.08 27.66
C GLY A 293 -5.44 -1.23 27.06
N TYR A 294 -4.90 -1.87 26.02
CA TYR A 294 -5.48 -3.09 25.45
C TYR A 294 -4.85 -4.40 25.97
N GLY A 295 -3.99 -4.30 26.99
CA GLY A 295 -3.24 -5.41 27.56
C GLY A 295 -4.09 -6.52 28.15
N TYR A 296 -3.45 -7.67 28.42
CA TYR A 296 -4.13 -8.86 28.92
C TYR A 296 -4.77 -8.66 30.29
N ASP A 297 -4.10 -7.96 31.20
CA ASP A 297 -4.58 -7.75 32.58
C ASP A 297 -5.95 -7.07 32.61
N ILE A 298 -6.19 -6.16 31.66
CA ILE A 298 -7.47 -5.47 31.50
C ILE A 298 -8.53 -6.43 30.95
N ARG A 299 -8.19 -7.22 29.93
CA ARG A 299 -9.13 -8.17 29.29
C ARG A 299 -9.54 -9.32 30.19
N THR A 300 -8.62 -9.78 31.05
CA THR A 300 -8.87 -10.91 31.95
C THR A 300 -9.25 -10.48 33.36
N ALA A 301 -9.30 -9.16 33.63
CA ALA A 301 -9.46 -8.61 34.97
C ALA A 301 -8.45 -9.21 35.96
N GLY A 302 -7.19 -9.34 35.53
CA GLY A 302 -6.09 -9.92 36.31
C GLY A 302 -6.14 -11.43 36.48
N LYS A 303 -7.13 -12.13 35.89
CA LYS A 303 -7.21 -13.59 35.98
C LYS A 303 -6.23 -14.23 34.99
N SER A 304 -5.41 -15.15 35.47
CA SER A 304 -4.48 -15.91 34.63
C SER A 304 -4.71 -17.42 34.82
N SER A 305 -4.30 -18.22 33.84
CA SER A 305 -4.29 -19.68 33.99
C SER A 305 -3.23 -20.18 34.99
N ALA A 306 -2.36 -19.29 35.49
CA ALA A 306 -1.36 -19.63 36.49
C ALA A 306 -1.94 -19.68 37.92
N ASP A 307 -3.10 -19.05 38.17
CA ASP A 307 -3.80 -19.04 39.46
C ASP A 307 -5.19 -19.71 39.35
N PRO A 308 -5.28 -21.03 39.10
CA PRO A 308 -6.56 -21.72 39.17
C PRO A 308 -7.13 -21.56 40.60
N PRO A 309 -8.43 -21.26 40.76
CA PRO A 309 -9.05 -21.20 42.08
C PRO A 309 -8.80 -22.54 42.80
N SER A 310 -8.44 -22.47 44.08
CA SER A 310 -8.26 -23.67 44.89
C SER A 310 -9.53 -24.53 44.82
N PRO A 311 -9.38 -25.86 44.61
CA PRO A 311 -10.50 -26.77 44.37
C PRO A 311 -11.52 -26.80 45.51
#